data_AF-A0A9E4CFU2-F1
#
_entry.id   AF-A0A9E4CFU2-F1
#
_cell.length_a   1.000
_cell.length_b   1.000
_cell.length_c   1.000
_cell.angle_alpha   90.00
_cell.angle_beta   90.00
_cell.angle_gamma   90.00
#
_symmetry.space_group_name_H-M   'P 1'
#
loop_
_entity.id
_entity.type
_entity.pdbx_description
1 polymer ?
#
loop_
_entity_poly.entity_id
_entity_poly.type
_entity_poly.pdbx_seq_one_letter_code
_entity_poly.pdbx_strand_id
1 'polypeptide(L)' 'MSIQSEDDIRGLKRVGQVVVQVMQTMQAALEPGITTAELDEIGRQVLAEYQAQSAPIFFYQYPAA' A
#
# COMPACT_ATOMS: atom_id res chain seq x y z
N MET A 1 -18.03 4.59 -0.97
CA MET A 1 -17.97 3.12 -1.13
C MET A 1 -18.81 2.51 -0.03
N SER A 2 -19.75 1.62 -0.33
CA SER A 2 -20.59 0.92 0.66
C SER A 2 -20.38 -0.58 0.52
N ILE A 3 -20.42 -1.32 1.64
CA ILE A 3 -20.32 -2.78 1.67
C ILE A 3 -21.69 -3.34 1.26
N GLN A 4 -21.71 -4.14 0.21
CA GLN A 4 -22.94 -4.72 -0.36
C GLN A 4 -22.97 -6.24 -0.24
N SER A 5 -21.83 -6.88 0.02
CA SER A 5 -21.70 -8.33 0.08
C SER A 5 -20.65 -8.79 1.09
N GLU A 6 -20.69 -10.08 1.43
CA GLU A 6 -19.59 -10.69 2.19
C GLU A 6 -18.28 -10.74 1.40
N ASP A 7 -18.34 -10.79 0.06
CA ASP A 7 -17.15 -10.73 -0.78
C ASP A 7 -16.43 -9.39 -0.64
N ASP A 8 -17.17 -8.29 -0.47
CA ASP A 8 -16.58 -6.98 -0.17
C ASP A 8 -15.83 -7.02 1.17
N ILE A 9 -16.41 -7.66 2.19
CA ILE A 9 -15.76 -7.82 3.51
C ILE A 9 -14.50 -8.68 3.38
N ARG A 10 -14.55 -9.78 2.62
CA ARG A 10 -13.39 -10.64 2.35
C ARG A 10 -12.29 -9.87 1.62
N GLY A 11 -12.66 -9.07 0.62
CA GLY A 11 -11.76 -8.20 -0.12
C GLY A 11 -11.08 -7.17 0.78
N LEU A 12 -11.86 -6.47 1.61
CA LEU A 12 -11.36 -5.48 2.56
C LEU A 12 -10.38 -6.08 3.58
N LYS A 13 -10.67 -7.27 4.10
CA LYS A 13 -9.75 -7.98 5.01
C LYS A 13 -8.43 -8.34 4.31
N ARG A 14 -8.51 -8.85 3.08
CA ARG A 14 -7.32 -9.22 2.29
C ARG A 14 -6.45 -8.01 1.98
N VAL A 15 -7.03 -6.92 1.46
CA VAL A 15 -6.24 -5.72 1.15
C VAL A 15 -5.71 -5.05 2.42
N GLY A 16 -6.46 -5.09 3.52
CA GLY A 16 -5.99 -4.58 4.82
C GLY A 16 -4.72 -5.27 5.32
N GLN A 17 -4.59 -6.59 5.10
CA GLN A 17 -3.37 -7.33 5.44
C GLN A 17 -2.18 -6.87 4.58
N VAL A 18 -2.40 -6.63 3.28
CA VAL A 18 -1.36 -6.11 2.38
C VAL A 18 -0.91 -4.72 2.82
N VAL A 19 -1.85 -3.83 3.16
CA VAL A 19 -1.53 -2.47 3.64
C VAL A 19 -0.68 -2.53 4.91
N VAL A 20 -1.02 -3.39 5.87
CA VAL A 20 -0.22 -3.57 7.09
C VAL A 20 1.20 -4.04 6.77
N GLN A 21 1.35 -5.01 5.85
CA GLN A 21 2.66 -5.48 5.44
C GLN A 21 3.51 -4.36 4.83
N VAL A 22 2.93 -3.58 3.92
CA VAL A 22 3.60 -2.42 3.29
C VAL A 22 4.05 -1.42 4.37
N MET A 23 3.15 -1.05 5.29
CA MET A 23 3.46 -0.11 6.37
C MET A 23 4.59 -0.62 7.28
N GLN A 24 4.56 -1.90 7.65
CA GLN A 24 5.58 -2.49 8.51
C GLN A 24 6.95 -2.55 7.83
N THR A 25 7.01 -2.89 6.55
CA THR A 25 8.26 -2.92 5.78
C THR A 25 8.84 -1.51 5.62
N MET A 26 8.01 -0.52 5.26
CA MET A 26 8.45 0.88 5.21
C MET A 26 8.93 1.37 6.58
N GLN A 27 8.19 1.05 7.65
CA GLN A 27 8.57 1.45 9.01
C GLN A 27 9.90 0.85 9.45
N ALA A 28 10.19 -0.41 9.09
CA ALA A 28 11.45 -1.07 9.41
C ALA A 28 12.66 -0.45 8.68
N ALA A 29 12.44 0.22 7.55
CA ALA A 29 13.47 0.90 6.79
C ALA A 29 13.74 2.35 7.26
N LEU A 30 12.98 2.87 8.22
CA LEU A 30 13.14 4.24 8.69
C LEU A 30 14.48 4.43 9.43
N GLU A 31 15.33 5.27 8.86
CA GLU A 31 16.58 5.70 9.49
C GLU A 31 16.92 7.16 9.16
N PRO A 32 17.70 7.87 10.00
CA PRO A 32 18.10 9.24 9.71
C PRO A 32 18.84 9.34 8.36
N GLY A 33 18.36 10.20 7.48
CA GLY A 33 18.93 10.39 6.14
C GLY A 33 18.14 9.74 5.01
N ILE A 34 17.19 8.84 5.32
CA ILE A 34 16.27 8.30 4.30
C ILE A 34 15.39 9.41 3.74
N THR A 35 15.20 9.41 2.43
CA THR A 35 14.27 10.30 1.74
C THR A 35 12.88 9.67 1.65
N THR A 36 11.85 10.50 1.53
CA THR A 36 10.50 10.02 1.31
C THR A 36 10.34 9.29 -0.02
N ALA A 37 11.19 9.59 -1.02
CA ALA A 37 11.20 8.90 -2.31
C ALA A 37 11.78 7.47 -2.20
N GLU A 38 12.81 7.26 -1.39
CA GLU A 38 13.33 5.91 -1.10
C GLU A 38 12.30 5.10 -0.32
N LEU A 39 11.60 5.72 0.63
CA LEU A 39 10.53 5.08 1.38
C LEU A 39 9.33 4.71 0.48
N ASP A 40 8.95 5.60 -0.46
CA ASP A 40 7.93 5.37 -1.48
C ASP A 40 8.26 4.16 -2.37
N GLU A 41 9.53 4.05 -2.80
CA GLU A 41 9.99 2.95 -3.63
C GLU A 41 9.91 1.60 -2.88
N ILE A 42 10.23 1.57 -1.59
CA ILE A 42 10.02 0.38 -0.75
C ILE A 42 8.54 0.00 -0.73
N GLY A 43 7.65 0.98 -0.51
CA GLY A 43 6.21 0.73 -0.52
C GLY A 43 5.71 0.18 -1.85
N ARG A 44 6.20 0.76 -2.96
CA ARG A 44 5.90 0.34 -4.34
C ARG A 44 6.33 -1.10 -4.61
N GLN A 45 7.51 -1.50 -4.17
CA GLN A 45 8.02 -2.87 -4.33
C GLN A 45 7.15 -3.88 -3.60
N VAL A 46 6.82 -3.61 -2.33
CA VAL A 46 5.96 -4.50 -1.54
C VAL A 46 4.56 -4.59 -2.16
N LEU A 47 3.97 -3.47 -2.60
CA LEU A 47 2.69 -3.49 -3.30
C LEU A 47 2.74 -4.38 -4.56
N ALA A 48 3.82 -4.30 -5.34
CA ALA A 48 4.00 -5.11 -6.55
C ALA A 48 4.10 -6.61 -6.24
N GLU A 49 4.76 -7.01 -5.14
CA GLU A 49 4.83 -8.41 -4.68
C GLU A 49 3.44 -9.00 -4.40
N TYR A 50 2.53 -8.18 -3.87
CA TYR A 50 1.14 -8.57 -3.60
C TYR A 50 0.20 -8.36 -4.79
N GLN A 51 0.72 -7.96 -5.96
CA GLN A 51 -0.08 -7.56 -7.13
C GLN A 51 -1.13 -6.48 -6.79
N ALA A 52 -0.82 -5.64 -5.81
CA ALA A 52 -1.66 -4.56 -5.35
C ALA A 52 -1.35 -3.26 -6.10
N GLN A 53 -2.37 -2.43 -6.28
CA GLN A 53 -2.25 -1.14 -6.95
C GLN A 53 -2.50 0.01 -5.96
N SER A 54 -1.65 1.04 -6.01
CA SER A 54 -1.84 2.26 -5.23
C SER A 54 -3.13 2.96 -5.65
N ALA A 55 -4.06 3.14 -4.69
CA ALA A 55 -5.32 3.82 -4.92
C ALA A 55 -5.12 5.31 -5.25
N PRO A 56 -4.22 6.08 -4.57
CA PRO A 56 -3.91 7.44 -4.97
C PRO A 56 -3.42 7.59 -6.42
N ILE A 57 -2.54 6.70 -6.89
CA ILE A 57 -2.09 6.69 -8.29
C ILE A 57 -3.30 6.43 -9.21
N PHE A 58 -4.07 5.39 -8.92
CA PHE A 58 -5.17 4.95 -9.79
C PHE A 58 -6.31 5.96 -9.89
N PHE A 59 -6.76 6.50 -8.76
CA PHE A 59 -7.92 7.40 -8.71
C PHE A 59 -7.57 8.88 -8.93
N TYR A 60 -6.35 9.30 -8.58
CA TYR A 60 -5.99 10.72 -8.54
C TYR A 60 -4.73 11.07 -9.33
N GLN A 61 -4.11 10.12 -10.04
CA GLN A 61 -2.83 10.34 -10.75
C GLN A 61 -1.75 10.91 -9.83
N TYR A 62 -1.79 10.55 -8.55
CA TYR A 62 -0.77 10.95 -7.59
C TYR A 62 0.60 10.42 -8.07
N PRO A 63 1.70 11.19 -7.97
CA PRO A 63 2.98 10.79 -8.57
C PRO A 63 3.77 9.74 -7.75
N ALA A 64 3.30 9.39 -6.56
CA ALA A 64 3.95 8.49 -5.61
C ALA A 64 2.98 7.34 -5.20
N ALA A 65 3.50 6.26 -4.64
CA ALA A 65 2.77 5.04 -4.30
C ALA A 65 2.09 5.10 -2.92
#